data_AF-A0A6B9F0G5-F1
#
_entry.id   AF-A0A6B9F0G5-F1
#
_cell.length_a   1.000
_cell.length_b   1.000
_cell.length_c   1.000
_cell.angle_alpha   90.00
_cell.angle_beta   90.00
_cell.angle_gamma   90.00
#
_symmetry.space_group_name_H-M   'P 1'
#
loop_
_entity.id
_entity.type
_entity.pdbx_description
1 polymer ?
#
loop_
_entity_poly.entity_id
_entity_poly.type
_entity_poly.pdbx_seq_one_letter_code
_entity_poly.pdbx_strand_id
1 'polypeptide(L)'
;MRNMYSLSITIVLCLAVSALSYPVDVIEDDYGQEFALVPLSRVRRAQVYGNADITDPGRAIVGIRGTPIDTTNHRVDAHAFATTNIKHHSPITKGLEASYLHKPTNSNLDLSAVNTPRWGTDVKASGRYNFFQDKKSNANVEGFYSRHYGGMPGTLKPDYGVMFNYRRSF
;
A
#
# COMPACT_ATOMS: atom_id res chain seq x y z
N MET A 1 6.10 -31.37 -8.37
CA MET A 1 6.95 -30.50 -7.52
C MET A 1 6.38 -29.08 -7.32
N ARG A 2 5.05 -28.88 -7.33
CA ARG A 2 4.42 -27.54 -7.28
C ARG A 2 3.71 -27.22 -5.96
N ASN A 3 3.58 -28.20 -5.06
CA ASN A 3 2.77 -28.10 -3.85
C ASN A 3 3.58 -27.77 -2.57
N MET A 4 4.90 -27.98 -2.57
CA MET A 4 5.74 -27.71 -1.39
C MET A 4 5.91 -26.20 -1.13
N TYR A 5 6.11 -25.38 -2.16
CA TYR A 5 6.29 -23.93 -2.00
C TYR A 5 5.02 -23.21 -1.53
N SER A 6 3.83 -23.70 -1.93
CA SER A 6 2.55 -23.12 -1.49
C SER A 6 2.34 -23.31 0.01
N LEU A 7 2.68 -24.49 0.55
CA LEU A 7 2.53 -24.78 1.97
C LEU A 7 3.53 -23.97 2.81
N SER A 8 4.77 -23.86 2.33
CA SER A 8 5.82 -23.08 3.01
C SER A 8 5.48 -21.59 3.10
N ILE A 9 4.89 -20.99 2.05
CA ILE A 9 4.49 -19.57 2.06
C ILE A 9 3.36 -19.33 3.06
N THR A 10 2.37 -20.23 3.13
CA THR A 10 1.26 -20.09 4.10
C THR A 10 1.74 -20.22 5.54
N ILE A 11 2.67 -21.16 5.81
CA ILE A 11 3.23 -21.35 7.14
C ILE A 11 4.07 -20.14 7.58
N VAL A 12 4.88 -19.57 6.68
CA VAL A 12 5.66 -18.35 6.97
C VAL A 12 4.74 -17.15 7.23
N LEU A 13 3.64 -17.02 6.48
CA LEU A 13 2.66 -15.95 6.68
C LEU A 13 1.93 -16.08 8.04
N CYS A 14 1.55 -17.30 8.44
CA CYS A 14 0.94 -17.54 9.75
C CYS A 14 1.90 -17.29 10.92
N LEU A 15 3.17 -17.69 10.78
CA LEU A 15 4.20 -17.43 11.80
C LEU A 15 4.50 -15.92 11.96
N ALA A 16 4.47 -15.16 10.86
CA ALA A 16 4.63 -13.71 10.90
C ALA A 16 3.43 -13.01 11.58
N VAL A 17 2.22 -13.56 11.47
CA VAL A 17 1.02 -13.03 12.16
C VAL A 17 1.06 -13.33 13.67
N SER A 18 1.51 -14.52 14.08
CA SER A 18 1.65 -14.86 15.50
C SER A 18 2.73 -14.06 16.23
N ALA A 19 3.77 -13.60 15.52
CA ALA A 19 4.82 -12.74 16.08
C ALA A 19 4.35 -11.30 16.39
N LEU A 20 3.13 -10.93 15.97
CA LEU A 20 2.50 -9.63 16.29
C LEU A 20 1.61 -9.69 17.54
N SER A 21 1.57 -10.83 18.23
CA SER A 21 0.91 -10.97 19.54
C SER A 21 1.80 -10.32 20.60
N TYR A 22 1.53 -9.05 20.94
CA TYR A 22 2.26 -8.34 21.98
C TYR A 22 2.05 -9.02 23.34
N PRO A 23 3.11 -9.26 24.13
CA PRO A 23 2.92 -9.43 25.56
C PRO A 23 2.49 -8.08 26.13
N VAL A 24 1.26 -8.00 26.64
CA VAL A 24 0.91 -6.91 27.56
C VAL A 24 1.52 -7.35 28.89
N ASP A 25 2.73 -6.86 29.20
CA ASP A 25 3.29 -7.01 30.54
C ASP A 25 2.41 -6.20 31.50
N VAL A 26 1.66 -6.92 32.33
CA VAL A 26 0.92 -6.37 33.46
C VAL A 26 1.89 -6.36 34.62
N ILE A 27 2.25 -5.18 35.09
CA ILE A 27 3.12 -5.03 36.26
C ILE A 27 2.22 -4.74 37.46
N GLU A 28 2.34 -5.56 38.48
CA GLU A 28 1.69 -5.38 39.78
C GLU A 28 2.59 -4.51 40.66
N ASP A 29 2.04 -3.45 41.26
CA ASP A 29 2.78 -2.61 42.21
C ASP A 29 2.87 -3.26 43.60
N ASP A 30 3.68 -2.67 44.49
CA ASP A 30 3.85 -3.15 45.87
C ASP A 30 2.56 -3.06 46.73
N TYR A 31 1.49 -2.48 46.19
CA TYR A 31 0.16 -2.35 46.81
C TYR A 31 -0.90 -3.27 46.14
N GLY A 32 -0.50 -4.15 45.21
CA GLY A 32 -1.39 -5.08 44.52
C GLY A 32 -2.25 -4.46 43.42
N GLN A 33 -1.87 -3.29 42.89
CA GLN A 33 -2.55 -2.66 41.77
C GLN A 33 -1.89 -3.04 40.45
N GLU A 34 -2.71 -3.55 39.52
CA GLU A 34 -2.27 -3.95 38.20
C GLU A 34 -2.24 -2.75 37.24
N PHE A 35 -1.07 -2.48 36.67
CA PHE A 35 -0.91 -1.45 35.64
C PHE A 35 -0.50 -2.09 34.31
N ALA A 36 -1.27 -1.79 33.26
CA ALA A 36 -0.90 -2.17 31.91
C ALA A 36 0.08 -1.14 31.34
N LEU A 37 1.28 -1.60 30.96
CA LEU A 37 2.24 -0.75 30.25
C LEU A 37 1.73 -0.41 28.85
N VAL A 38 1.26 0.83 28.66
CA VAL A 38 0.91 1.36 27.35
C VAL A 38 2.15 2.02 26.74
N PRO A 39 2.56 1.65 25.51
CA PRO A 39 3.77 2.21 24.91
C PRO A 39 3.65 3.74 24.74
N LEU A 40 4.58 4.48 25.35
CA LEU A 40 4.70 5.95 25.25
C LEU A 40 5.07 6.44 23.84
N SER A 41 5.63 5.57 22.99
CA SER A 41 5.94 5.89 21.60
C SER A 41 4.77 5.54 20.70
N ARG A 42 4.44 6.43 19.75
CA ARG A 42 3.44 6.19 18.71
C ARG A 42 3.88 4.99 17.87
N VAL A 43 3.47 3.79 18.27
CA VAL A 43 3.66 2.57 17.47
C VAL A 43 2.98 2.83 16.13
N ARG A 44 3.75 2.77 15.03
CA ARG A 44 3.23 2.93 13.67
C ARG A 44 2.38 1.72 13.32
N ARG A 45 1.12 1.78 13.72
CA ARG A 45 0.17 0.71 13.48
C ARG A 45 -0.26 0.78 12.02
N ALA A 46 -0.14 -0.35 11.33
CA ALA A 46 -0.92 -0.56 10.14
C ALA A 46 -2.40 -0.38 10.53
N GLN A 47 -3.07 0.55 9.87
CA GLN A 47 -4.49 0.82 10.05
C GLN A 47 -5.26 -0.12 9.15
N VAL A 48 -6.00 -1.04 9.79
CA VAL A 48 -7.05 -1.80 9.12
C VAL A 48 -8.28 -0.90 9.02
N TYR A 49 -8.86 -0.83 7.84
CA TYR A 49 -10.09 -0.10 7.60
C TYR A 49 -11.04 -0.94 6.78
N GLY A 50 -12.34 -0.75 7.01
CA GLY A 50 -13.41 -1.38 6.27
C GLY A 50 -14.54 -0.40 6.12
N ASN A 51 -15.14 -0.36 4.93
CA ASN A 51 -16.33 0.42 4.68
C ASN A 51 -17.26 -0.38 3.77
N ALA A 52 -18.55 -0.38 4.08
CA ALA A 52 -19.58 -0.94 3.24
C ALA A 52 -20.64 0.14 2.99
N ASP A 53 -20.75 0.55 1.74
CA ASP A 53 -21.81 1.43 1.26
C ASP A 53 -22.81 0.58 0.47
N ILE A 54 -24.09 0.69 0.83
CA ILE A 54 -25.19 -0.06 0.23
C ILE A 54 -25.96 0.80 -0.79
N THR A 55 -25.63 2.09 -0.87
CA THR A 55 -26.17 3.02 -1.87
C THR A 55 -25.65 2.64 -3.25
N ASP A 56 -26.50 2.71 -4.27
CA ASP A 56 -26.14 2.29 -5.63
C ASP A 56 -24.87 2.99 -6.12
N PRO A 57 -23.83 2.24 -6.57
CA PRO A 57 -23.84 0.85 -7.03
C PRO A 57 -23.54 -0.23 -5.96
N GLY A 58 -23.42 0.10 -4.67
CA GLY A 58 -23.15 -0.83 -3.57
C GLY A 58 -21.69 -1.31 -3.53
N ARG A 59 -20.88 -0.80 -2.60
CA ARG A 59 -19.43 -1.09 -2.53
C ARG A 59 -19.02 -1.52 -1.12
N ALA A 60 -18.45 -2.72 -1.00
CA ALA A 60 -17.69 -3.12 0.18
C ALA A 60 -16.20 -3.01 -0.12
N ILE A 61 -15.44 -2.46 0.82
CA ILE A 61 -13.99 -2.43 0.79
C ILE A 61 -13.44 -2.79 2.17
N VAL A 62 -12.41 -3.63 2.19
CA VAL A 62 -11.58 -3.91 3.35
C VAL A 62 -10.14 -3.71 2.94
N GLY A 63 -9.36 -3.02 3.75
CA GLY A 63 -7.95 -2.77 3.45
C GLY A 63 -7.11 -2.56 4.68
N ILE A 64 -5.81 -2.67 4.49
CA ILE A 64 -4.78 -2.40 5.48
C ILE A 64 -3.81 -1.40 4.88
N ARG A 65 -3.63 -0.26 5.53
CA ARG A 65 -2.66 0.77 5.14
C ARG A 65 -1.66 0.95 6.26
N GLY A 66 -0.38 1.02 5.94
CA GLY A 66 0.67 1.31 6.92
C GLY A 66 1.77 2.15 6.33
N THR A 67 2.55 2.76 7.22
CA THR A 67 3.76 3.50 6.86
C THR A 67 4.94 2.79 7.51
N PRO A 68 5.43 1.65 6.94
CA PRO A 68 6.47 0.85 7.56
C PRO A 68 7.78 1.61 7.78
N ILE A 69 8.12 2.54 6.86
CA ILE A 69 9.30 3.39 6.98
C ILE A 69 8.84 4.83 6.99
N ASP A 70 9.23 5.59 8.00
CA ASP A 70 9.06 7.04 8.03
C ASP A 70 10.20 7.62 8.87
N THR A 71 11.11 8.30 8.22
CA THR A 71 12.31 8.90 8.79
C THR A 71 12.33 10.37 8.38
N THR A 72 13.30 11.14 8.87
CA THR A 72 13.46 12.55 8.46
C THR A 72 13.57 12.70 6.93
N ASN A 73 14.17 11.71 6.25
CA ASN A 73 14.48 11.82 4.81
C ASN A 73 13.64 10.89 3.91
N HIS A 74 13.06 9.83 4.46
CA HIS A 74 12.41 8.78 3.66
C HIS A 74 11.08 8.39 4.28
N ARG A 75 10.09 8.16 3.43
CA ARG A 75 8.80 7.60 3.83
C ARG A 75 8.42 6.51 2.84
N VAL A 76 7.95 5.38 3.35
CA VAL A 76 7.35 4.30 2.58
C VAL A 76 5.96 4.08 3.14
N ASP A 77 4.95 4.21 2.28
CA ASP A 77 3.59 3.80 2.57
C ASP A 77 3.29 2.50 1.80
N ALA A 78 2.59 1.59 2.45
CA ALA A 78 2.13 0.34 1.88
C ALA A 78 0.63 0.21 2.13
N HIS A 79 -0.09 -0.28 1.14
CA HIS A 79 -1.53 -0.41 1.19
C HIS A 79 -1.96 -1.68 0.46
N ALA A 80 -2.78 -2.50 1.11
CA ALA A 80 -3.44 -3.63 0.48
C ALA A 80 -4.95 -3.50 0.68
N PHE A 81 -5.73 -3.90 -0.32
CA PHE A 81 -7.18 -3.85 -0.24
C PHE A 81 -7.85 -4.98 -1.02
N ALA A 82 -9.07 -5.27 -0.62
CA ALA A 82 -10.03 -6.05 -1.37
C ALA A 82 -11.34 -5.27 -1.42
N THR A 83 -11.94 -5.16 -2.59
CA THR A 83 -13.22 -4.49 -2.79
C THR A 83 -14.13 -5.31 -3.68
N THR A 84 -15.43 -5.22 -3.44
CA THR A 84 -16.43 -5.86 -4.27
C THR A 84 -17.66 -4.97 -4.40
N ASN A 85 -18.40 -5.18 -5.48
CA ASN A 85 -19.73 -4.64 -5.61
C ASN A 85 -20.74 -5.61 -4.98
N ILE A 86 -21.34 -5.18 -3.87
CA ILE A 86 -22.23 -6.02 -3.04
C ILE A 86 -23.61 -6.18 -3.69
N LYS A 87 -24.06 -5.21 -4.49
CA LYS A 87 -25.37 -5.27 -5.16
C LYS A 87 -25.33 -6.11 -6.43
N HIS A 88 -24.30 -5.93 -7.24
CA HIS A 88 -24.17 -6.58 -8.55
C HIS A 88 -23.36 -7.87 -8.52
N HIS A 89 -23.07 -8.42 -7.33
CA HIS A 89 -22.29 -9.66 -7.14
C HIS A 89 -21.02 -9.70 -8.00
N SER A 90 -20.35 -8.55 -8.11
CA SER A 90 -19.17 -8.44 -8.95
C SER A 90 -18.02 -9.23 -8.33
N PRO A 91 -17.06 -9.71 -9.15
CA PRO A 91 -15.89 -10.38 -8.63
C PRO A 91 -15.12 -9.44 -7.67
N ILE A 92 -14.55 -10.03 -6.62
CA ILE A 92 -13.74 -9.28 -5.64
C ILE A 92 -12.44 -8.83 -6.33
N THR A 93 -12.27 -7.52 -6.46
CA THR A 93 -11.02 -6.88 -6.89
C THR A 93 -10.07 -6.79 -5.70
N LYS A 94 -8.80 -7.14 -5.90
CA LYS A 94 -7.76 -7.09 -4.88
C LYS A 94 -6.63 -6.21 -5.38
N GLY A 95 -6.05 -5.39 -4.52
CA GLY A 95 -4.95 -4.52 -4.88
C GLY A 95 -3.87 -4.45 -3.81
N LEU A 96 -2.65 -4.20 -4.27
CA LEU A 96 -1.49 -3.86 -3.46
C LEU A 96 -0.84 -2.62 -4.05
N GLU A 97 -0.54 -1.65 -3.20
CA GLU A 97 0.08 -0.38 -3.54
C GLU A 97 1.23 -0.12 -2.57
N ALA A 98 2.34 0.38 -3.08
CA ALA A 98 3.48 0.82 -2.30
C ALA A 98 4.00 2.11 -2.87
N SER A 99 4.21 3.11 -2.02
CA SER A 99 4.79 4.39 -2.41
C SER A 99 6.00 4.70 -1.55
N TYR A 100 7.05 5.21 -2.18
CA TYR A 100 8.25 5.71 -1.56
C TYR A 100 8.35 7.21 -1.83
N LEU A 101 8.73 7.97 -0.81
CA LEU A 101 8.91 9.41 -0.87
C LEU A 101 10.26 9.77 -0.24
N HIS A 102 11.10 10.44 -1.01
CA HIS A 102 12.30 11.09 -0.52
C HIS A 102 11.99 12.54 -0.16
N LYS A 103 11.75 12.81 1.14
CA LYS A 103 11.23 14.10 1.64
C LYS A 103 12.08 15.33 1.25
N PRO A 104 13.44 15.30 1.30
CA PRO A 104 14.26 16.46 0.98
C PRO A 104 14.12 16.95 -0.46
N THR A 105 13.96 16.03 -1.41
CA THR A 105 13.80 16.37 -2.84
C THR A 105 12.36 16.22 -3.31
N ASN A 106 11.46 15.76 -2.45
CA ASN A 106 10.07 15.42 -2.79
C ASN A 106 9.94 14.45 -3.99
N SER A 107 10.99 13.66 -4.25
CA SER A 107 11.01 12.63 -5.28
C SER A 107 10.20 11.42 -4.81
N ASN A 108 9.42 10.81 -5.69
CA ASN A 108 8.58 9.67 -5.36
C ASN A 108 8.77 8.48 -6.30
N LEU A 109 8.36 7.31 -5.82
CA LEU A 109 8.25 6.09 -6.58
C LEU A 109 7.01 5.36 -6.10
N ASP A 110 6.08 5.07 -7.01
CA ASP A 110 4.81 4.43 -6.73
C ASP A 110 4.71 3.13 -7.53
N LEU A 111 4.29 2.07 -6.86
CA LEU A 111 4.06 0.74 -7.44
C LEU A 111 2.65 0.31 -7.07
N SER A 112 1.91 -0.21 -8.04
CA SER A 112 0.57 -0.76 -7.81
C SER A 112 0.35 -2.01 -8.64
N ALA A 113 -0.38 -2.96 -8.05
CA ALA A 113 -0.84 -4.16 -8.71
C ALA A 113 -2.29 -4.41 -8.28
N VAL A 114 -3.21 -4.39 -9.23
CA VAL A 114 -4.63 -4.62 -8.99
C VAL A 114 -5.08 -5.81 -9.83
N ASN A 115 -5.66 -6.82 -9.20
CA ASN A 115 -6.23 -7.97 -9.89
C ASN A 115 -7.74 -7.98 -9.71
N THR A 116 -8.45 -8.08 -10.83
CA THR A 116 -9.89 -8.31 -10.86
C THR A 116 -10.17 -9.64 -11.57
N PRO A 117 -10.82 -10.61 -10.92
CA PRO A 117 -11.17 -11.87 -11.56
C PRO A 117 -11.94 -11.66 -12.87
N ARG A 118 -11.58 -12.43 -13.91
CA ARG A 118 -12.07 -12.32 -15.31
C ARG A 118 -11.60 -11.08 -16.09
N TRP A 119 -11.23 -10.01 -15.39
CA TRP A 119 -10.79 -8.77 -16.01
C TRP A 119 -9.28 -8.66 -16.15
N GLY A 120 -8.50 -9.36 -15.32
CA GLY A 120 -7.04 -9.41 -15.45
C GLY A 120 -6.30 -8.73 -14.29
N THR A 121 -5.01 -8.48 -14.49
CA THR A 121 -4.12 -7.80 -13.53
C THR A 121 -3.53 -6.56 -14.15
N ASP A 122 -3.77 -5.42 -13.55
CA ASP A 122 -3.15 -4.14 -13.89
C ASP A 122 -1.94 -3.91 -13.00
N VAL A 123 -0.77 -3.74 -13.61
CA VAL A 123 0.46 -3.37 -12.92
C VAL A 123 0.85 -1.97 -13.36
N LYS A 124 1.11 -1.08 -12.41
CA LYS A 124 1.63 0.27 -12.68
C LYS A 124 2.83 0.56 -11.81
N ALA A 125 3.82 1.21 -12.41
CA ALA A 125 4.98 1.75 -11.75
C ALA A 125 5.17 3.18 -12.25
N SER A 126 5.31 4.13 -11.34
CA SER A 126 5.63 5.52 -11.68
C SER A 126 6.69 6.04 -10.74
N GLY A 127 7.48 6.99 -11.19
CA GLY A 127 8.44 7.65 -10.34
C GLY A 127 8.76 9.03 -10.85
N ARG A 128 8.91 9.96 -9.93
CA ARG A 128 9.33 11.33 -10.21
C ARG A 128 10.57 11.65 -9.42
N TYR A 129 11.57 12.16 -10.13
CA TYR A 129 12.78 12.68 -9.55
C TYR A 129 12.82 14.19 -9.75
N ASN A 130 12.84 14.95 -8.65
CA ASN A 130 13.03 16.40 -8.75
C ASN A 130 14.53 16.71 -8.62
N PHE A 131 15.10 17.33 -9.65
CA PHE A 131 16.48 17.80 -9.62
C PHE A 131 16.62 19.00 -8.70
N PHE A 132 15.64 19.91 -8.76
CA PHE A 132 15.55 21.04 -7.86
C PHE A 132 14.08 21.39 -7.61
N GLN A 133 13.76 21.75 -6.37
CA GLN A 133 12.42 22.15 -5.97
C GLN A 133 12.50 23.30 -4.97
N ASP A 134 12.15 24.50 -5.44
CA ASP A 134 12.06 25.72 -4.65
C ASP A 134 10.65 26.32 -4.74
N LYS A 135 10.36 27.31 -3.88
CA LYS A 135 9.05 28.01 -3.87
C LYS A 135 8.70 28.68 -5.21
N LYS A 136 9.70 29.00 -6.04
CA LYS A 136 9.52 29.75 -7.30
C LYS A 136 9.79 28.92 -8.56
N SER A 137 10.40 27.76 -8.40
CA SER A 137 10.94 27.03 -9.54
C SER A 137 11.02 25.54 -9.23
N ASN A 138 10.72 24.71 -10.21
CA ASN A 138 10.81 23.25 -10.11
C ASN A 138 11.29 22.68 -11.45
N ALA A 139 12.26 21.77 -11.40
CA ALA A 139 12.56 20.87 -12.51
C ALA A 139 12.49 19.43 -12.05
N ASN A 140 11.74 18.61 -12.79
CA ASN A 140 11.61 17.20 -12.53
C ASN A 140 11.59 16.38 -13.80
N VAL A 141 11.96 15.12 -13.65
CA VAL A 141 11.72 14.06 -14.62
C VAL A 141 10.76 13.07 -13.98
N GLU A 142 9.73 12.70 -14.72
CA GLU A 142 8.75 11.70 -14.32
C GLU A 142 8.73 10.58 -15.36
N GLY A 143 8.72 9.34 -14.89
CA GLY A 143 8.57 8.17 -15.72
C GLY A 143 7.40 7.34 -15.21
N PHE A 144 6.66 6.74 -16.13
CA PHE A 144 5.62 5.78 -15.78
C PHE A 144 5.64 4.59 -16.72
N TYR A 145 5.17 3.46 -16.21
CA TYR A 145 4.95 2.23 -16.92
C TYR A 145 3.66 1.60 -16.38
N SER A 146 2.73 1.26 -17.25
CA SER A 146 1.53 0.53 -16.91
C SER A 146 1.30 -0.60 -17.90
N ARG A 147 0.84 -1.75 -17.40
CA ARG A 147 0.50 -2.87 -18.26
C ARG A 147 -0.60 -3.72 -17.64
N HIS A 148 -1.53 -4.08 -18.50
CA HIS A 148 -2.60 -5.01 -18.20
C HIS A 148 -2.21 -6.43 -18.64
N TYR A 149 -2.40 -7.42 -17.77
CA TYR A 149 -2.08 -8.82 -18.01
C TYR A 149 -3.31 -9.72 -17.84
N GLY A 150 -3.59 -10.55 -18.84
CA GLY A 150 -4.68 -11.53 -18.78
C GLY A 150 -6.07 -10.91 -18.94
N GLY A 151 -7.11 -11.63 -18.50
CA GLY A 151 -8.50 -11.17 -18.55
C GLY A 151 -9.10 -11.05 -19.95
N MET A 152 -10.33 -10.54 -20.03
CA MET A 152 -10.97 -10.11 -21.28
C MET A 152 -10.85 -8.58 -21.35
N PRO A 153 -10.18 -8.00 -22.36
CA PRO A 153 -9.90 -8.52 -23.71
C PRO A 153 -8.54 -9.22 -23.92
N GLY A 154 -7.75 -9.42 -22.87
CA GLY A 154 -6.43 -10.05 -22.92
C GLY A 154 -5.31 -9.09 -22.52
N THR A 155 -4.07 -9.58 -22.52
CA THR A 155 -2.89 -8.76 -22.21
C THR A 155 -2.78 -7.59 -23.17
N LEU A 156 -2.92 -6.37 -22.65
CA LEU A 156 -2.80 -5.15 -23.45
C LEU A 156 -1.32 -4.79 -23.66
N LYS A 157 -1.09 -3.91 -24.65
CA LYS A 157 0.23 -3.33 -24.86
C LYS A 157 0.64 -2.52 -23.62
N PRO A 158 1.93 -2.53 -23.24
CA PRO A 158 2.41 -1.63 -22.20
C PRO A 158 2.23 -0.19 -22.64
N ASP A 159 1.82 0.66 -21.70
CA ASP A 159 1.86 2.11 -21.82
C ASP A 159 2.99 2.63 -20.93
N TYR A 160 3.87 3.44 -21.50
CA TYR A 160 5.00 3.99 -20.79
C TYR A 160 5.38 5.34 -21.36
N GLY A 161 5.92 6.19 -20.51
CA GLY A 161 6.32 7.53 -20.89
C GLY A 161 7.35 8.09 -19.96
N VAL A 162 8.10 9.06 -20.46
CA VAL A 162 8.98 9.91 -19.68
C VAL A 162 8.62 11.34 -19.99
N MET A 163 8.47 12.16 -18.95
CA MET A 163 8.08 13.55 -19.03
C MET A 163 9.12 14.38 -18.29
N PHE A 164 9.54 15.47 -18.92
CA PHE A 164 10.35 16.49 -18.26
C PHE A 164 9.47 17.68 -17.99
N ASN A 165 9.37 18.09 -16.73
CA ASN A 165 8.62 19.27 -16.36
C ASN A 165 9.58 20.33 -15.84
N TYR A 166 9.42 21.55 -16.37
CA TYR A 166 10.05 22.74 -15.84
C TYR A 166 8.96 23.77 -15.57
N ARG A 167 8.84 24.21 -14.31
CA ARG A 167 7.90 25.25 -13.91
C ARG A 167 8.67 26.38 -13.23
N ARG A 168 8.41 27.61 -13.66
CA ARG A 168 8.90 28.83 -13.03
C ARG A 168 7.73 29.79 -12.85
N SER A 169 7.46 30.20 -11.61
CA SER A 169 6.50 31.27 -11.32
C SER A 169 7.28 32.57 -11.11
N PHE A 170 6.81 33.64 -11.73
CA PHE A 170 7.35 35.00 -11.59
C PHE A 170 6.74 35.71 -10.39
#